data_AF-A0A8H7Y4A4-F1
#
_entry.id   AF-A0A8H7Y4A4-F1
#
_cell.length_a   1.000
_cell.length_b   1.000
_cell.length_c   1.000
_cell.angle_alpha   90.00
_cell.angle_beta   90.00
_cell.angle_gamma   90.00
#
_symmetry.space_group_name_H-M   'P 1'
#
loop_
_entity.id
_entity.type
_entity.pdbx_description
1 polymer ?
#
loop_
_entity_poly.entity_id
_entity_poly.type
_entity_poly.pdbx_seq_one_letter_code
_entity_poly.pdbx_strand_id
1 'polypeptide(L)'
;MSFDDYEWSGNNPLDINFVSPQSLMLTNQPEISSMVIDKTNMFKACLLVPGGRYCLSLINKPVPTAATIINGEHEANMRAYQENLEYVVIVPRLPQNSHITFTDTIVFSVKGKPGIYLHKLDTVRIDHPDDPVFKDRGWKRTRVEIDWPGVERIGRLSNLPCSPGQGFYTRQEVALEVGRQVREVLLPHTVVKHNYSCQALNKRNRLWDIRHIDYRSVRLLGINYYQNWVPVLAIDDPDNAIGARL
;
A
#
# COMPACT_ATOMS: atom_id res chain seq x y z
N MET A 1 -33.64 -22.73 50.40
CA MET A 1 -32.65 -22.92 49.32
C MET A 1 -31.72 -21.72 49.38
N SER A 2 -30.54 -21.91 49.99
CA SER A 2 -29.49 -20.90 50.09
C SER A 2 -28.79 -20.76 48.74
N PHE A 3 -28.49 -19.53 48.37
CA PHE A 3 -27.57 -19.22 47.28
C PHE A 3 -26.17 -19.19 47.87
N ASP A 4 -25.34 -20.14 47.47
CA ASP A 4 -23.94 -20.21 47.86
C ASP A 4 -23.12 -19.13 47.14
N ASP A 5 -22.20 -18.56 47.90
CA ASP A 5 -21.23 -17.56 47.55
C ASP A 5 -20.26 -18.05 46.46
N TYR A 6 -20.11 -17.26 45.39
CA TYR A 6 -19.01 -17.40 44.44
C TYR A 6 -18.02 -16.25 44.66
N GLU A 7 -16.97 -16.53 45.44
CA GLU A 7 -15.80 -15.67 45.57
C GLU A 7 -14.99 -15.68 44.27
N TRP A 8 -14.91 -14.53 43.60
CA TRP A 8 -14.05 -14.31 42.45
C TRP A 8 -12.71 -13.76 42.96
N SER A 9 -11.70 -14.63 43.11
CA SER A 9 -10.32 -14.25 43.43
C SER A 9 -9.43 -14.44 42.20
N GLY A 10 -8.69 -13.40 41.82
CA GLY A 10 -7.67 -13.51 40.78
C GLY A 10 -7.36 -12.22 40.02
N ASN A 11 -6.96 -11.16 40.73
CA ASN A 11 -6.26 -10.04 40.10
C ASN A 11 -4.83 -10.48 39.75
N ASN A 12 -4.59 -10.80 38.47
CA ASN A 12 -3.24 -10.82 37.92
C ASN A 12 -2.96 -9.43 37.29
N PRO A 13 -2.00 -8.64 37.82
CA PRO A 13 -1.50 -7.49 37.08
C PRO A 13 -0.77 -8.01 35.84
N LEU A 14 -1.28 -7.66 34.67
CA LEU A 14 -0.55 -7.84 33.42
C LEU A 14 0.73 -7.00 33.53
N ASP A 15 1.87 -7.68 33.64
CA ASP A 15 3.19 -7.09 33.40
C ASP A 15 3.26 -6.65 31.93
N ILE A 16 2.80 -5.42 31.68
CA ILE A 16 3.01 -4.73 30.42
C ILE A 16 4.48 -4.33 30.44
N ASN A 17 5.33 -5.17 29.84
CA ASN A 17 6.69 -4.81 29.50
C ASN A 17 6.65 -3.53 28.65
N PHE A 18 6.90 -2.40 29.32
CA PHE A 18 7.01 -1.09 28.72
C PHE A 18 8.29 -1.10 27.88
N VAL A 19 8.16 -1.41 26.59
CA VAL A 19 9.23 -1.18 25.63
C VAL A 19 9.47 0.32 25.61
N SER A 20 10.62 0.73 26.11
CA SER A 20 11.04 2.13 26.15
C SER A 20 10.92 2.77 24.75
N PRO A 21 10.30 3.97 24.63
CA PRO A 21 10.19 4.71 23.36
C PRO A 21 11.55 5.04 22.71
N GLN A 22 12.66 4.80 23.41
CA GLN A 22 14.01 5.15 22.98
C GLN A 22 14.73 4.02 22.23
N SER A 23 14.22 2.78 22.23
CA SER A 23 14.83 1.67 21.48
C SER A 23 14.49 1.66 19.97
N LEU A 24 13.76 2.66 19.47
CA LEU A 24 13.46 2.85 18.04
C LEU A 24 14.29 3.98 17.40
N MET A 25 15.42 4.35 18.01
CA MET A 25 16.31 5.40 17.53
C MET A 25 17.63 4.82 17.04
N LEU A 26 17.61 4.00 16.00
CA LEU A 26 18.81 3.70 15.20
C LEU A 26 18.39 3.24 13.81
N THR A 27 18.96 3.94 12.83
CA THR A 27 19.01 3.68 11.38
C THR A 27 17.65 3.76 10.68
N ASN A 28 17.44 4.65 9.71
CA ASN A 28 17.94 4.46 8.36
C ASN A 28 17.85 5.80 7.62
N GLN A 29 18.95 6.26 7.00
CA GLN A 29 18.77 6.94 5.72
C GLN A 29 17.97 5.97 4.83
N PRO A 30 17.01 6.43 4.00
CA PRO A 30 16.33 5.54 3.08
C PRO A 30 17.39 4.88 2.20
N GLU A 31 17.78 3.65 2.54
CA GLU A 31 18.58 2.84 1.64
C GLU A 31 17.75 2.74 0.38
N ILE A 32 18.30 3.23 -0.72
CA ILE A 32 17.70 3.06 -2.04
C ILE A 32 17.85 1.58 -2.37
N SER A 33 16.95 0.77 -1.81
CA SER A 33 16.81 -0.63 -2.15
C SER A 33 16.17 -0.66 -3.53
N SER A 34 17.02 -0.68 -4.55
CA SER A 34 16.60 -0.75 -5.96
C SER A 34 16.11 -2.16 -6.29
N MET A 35 14.99 -2.55 -5.70
CA MET A 35 14.28 -3.74 -6.13
C MET A 35 13.55 -3.40 -7.43
N VAL A 36 14.06 -3.93 -8.55
CA VAL A 36 13.34 -3.91 -9.83
C VAL A 36 12.26 -4.98 -9.77
N ILE A 37 11.00 -4.57 -9.92
CA ILE A 37 9.87 -5.50 -9.96
C ILE A 37 9.65 -5.89 -11.41
N ASP A 38 10.07 -7.10 -11.79
CA ASP A 38 9.75 -7.66 -13.11
C ASP A 38 8.28 -8.13 -13.16
N LYS A 39 7.71 -8.19 -14.37
CA LYS A 39 6.36 -8.69 -14.69
C LYS A 39 6.09 -10.07 -14.10
N THR A 40 7.13 -10.91 -14.00
CA THR A 40 7.05 -12.26 -13.44
C THR A 40 6.78 -12.28 -11.94
N ASN A 41 6.93 -11.15 -11.24
CA ASN A 41 6.79 -11.10 -9.80
C ASN A 41 6.15 -9.81 -9.28
N MET A 42 5.00 -9.45 -9.87
CA MET A 42 4.19 -8.33 -9.38
C MET A 42 3.77 -8.49 -7.90
N PHE A 43 3.73 -9.73 -7.40
CA PHE A 43 3.54 -10.05 -5.99
C PHE A 43 4.54 -9.34 -5.07
N LYS A 44 5.79 -9.17 -5.51
CA LYS A 44 6.81 -8.44 -4.74
C LYS A 44 6.44 -6.98 -4.48
N ALA A 45 5.59 -6.36 -5.33
CA ALA A 45 5.13 -5.00 -5.10
C ALA A 45 4.32 -4.85 -3.80
N CYS A 46 3.64 -5.92 -3.38
CA CYS A 46 2.89 -5.97 -2.12
C CYS A 46 3.73 -6.43 -0.92
N LEU A 47 4.97 -6.87 -1.16
CA LEU A 47 5.96 -7.25 -0.15
C LEU A 47 6.98 -6.15 0.17
N LEU A 48 6.88 -5.01 -0.51
CA LEU A 48 7.82 -3.90 -0.34
C LEU A 48 7.77 -3.35 1.08
N VAL A 49 8.94 -2.98 1.61
CA VAL A 49 9.07 -2.45 2.96
C VAL A 49 8.41 -1.07 2.99
N PRO A 50 7.43 -0.86 3.88
CA PRO A 50 6.79 0.45 4.02
C PRO A 50 7.79 1.54 4.37
N GLY A 51 7.62 2.72 3.77
CA GLY A 51 8.58 3.84 3.85
C GLY A 51 9.80 3.72 2.94
N GLY A 52 10.00 2.57 2.28
CA GLY A 52 11.07 2.37 1.30
C GLY A 52 10.77 3.05 -0.04
N ARG A 53 11.84 3.43 -0.73
CA ARG A 53 11.83 3.97 -2.09
C ARG A 53 12.18 2.87 -3.09
N TYR A 54 11.36 2.69 -4.11
CA TYR A 54 11.48 1.59 -5.07
C TYR A 54 11.32 2.07 -6.50
N CYS A 55 11.95 1.38 -7.44
CA CYS A 55 11.73 1.60 -8.86
C CYS A 55 10.74 0.54 -9.40
N LEU A 56 9.60 1.01 -9.88
CA LEU A 56 8.55 0.15 -10.46
C LEU A 56 8.68 -0.03 -11.98
N SER A 57 9.77 0.47 -12.58
CA SER A 57 9.95 0.37 -14.03
C SER A 57 10.16 -1.09 -14.45
N LEU A 58 9.36 -1.53 -15.42
CA LEU A 58 9.48 -2.84 -16.08
C LEU A 58 10.48 -2.83 -17.24
N ILE A 59 11.14 -1.70 -17.48
CA ILE A 59 12.05 -1.58 -18.61
C ILE A 59 13.32 -2.33 -18.21
N ASN A 60 13.74 -3.27 -19.05
CA ASN A 60 15.03 -3.92 -18.82
C ASN A 60 16.15 -2.90 -19.06
N LYS A 61 17.12 -2.87 -18.15
CA LYS A 61 18.34 -2.08 -18.36
C LYS A 61 18.94 -2.46 -19.72
N PRO A 62 19.19 -1.50 -20.63
CA PRO A 62 19.79 -1.78 -21.93
C PRO A 62 21.09 -2.58 -21.76
N VAL A 63 21.18 -3.73 -22.43
CA VAL A 63 22.40 -4.54 -22.41
C VAL A 63 23.36 -3.96 -23.44
N PRO A 64 24.58 -3.57 -23.06
CA PRO A 64 25.55 -3.06 -24.02
C PRO A 64 25.95 -4.15 -25.01
N THR A 65 25.91 -3.83 -26.30
CA THR A 65 26.54 -4.62 -27.37
C THR A 65 27.65 -3.81 -28.01
N ALA A 66 28.64 -4.48 -28.59
CA ALA A 66 29.75 -3.79 -29.27
C ALA A 66 29.26 -2.78 -30.32
N ALA A 67 28.25 -3.16 -31.11
CA ALA A 67 27.62 -2.27 -32.09
C ALA A 67 27.01 -1.01 -31.43
N THR A 68 26.18 -1.20 -30.40
CA THR A 68 25.52 -0.10 -29.68
C THR A 68 26.49 0.83 -28.95
N ILE A 69 27.67 0.34 -28.57
CA ILE A 69 28.71 1.17 -27.96
C ILE A 69 29.39 2.01 -29.05
N ILE A 70 29.81 1.37 -30.14
CA ILE A 70 30.57 2.03 -31.21
C ILE A 70 29.75 3.12 -31.91
N ASN A 71 28.44 2.92 -32.08
CA ASN A 71 27.55 3.89 -32.71
C ASN A 71 26.92 4.91 -31.73
N GLY A 72 27.23 4.82 -30.42
CA GLY A 72 26.69 5.71 -29.38
C GLY A 72 25.24 5.46 -28.96
N GLU A 73 24.54 4.47 -29.55
CA GLU A 73 23.15 4.15 -29.20
C GLU A 73 23.00 3.67 -27.75
N HIS A 74 24.01 3.02 -27.18
CA HIS A 74 23.95 2.53 -25.81
C HIS A 74 23.76 3.69 -24.82
N GLU A 75 24.46 4.80 -25.00
CA GLU A 75 24.31 5.99 -24.15
C GLU A 75 22.93 6.63 -24.30
N ALA A 76 22.43 6.72 -25.52
CA ALA A 76 21.08 7.23 -25.80
C ALA A 76 20.00 6.34 -25.14
N ASN A 77 20.14 5.03 -25.28
CA ASN A 77 19.24 4.05 -24.66
C ASN A 77 19.33 4.08 -23.12
N MET A 78 20.52 4.30 -22.56
CA MET A 78 20.70 4.45 -21.11
C MET A 78 20.07 5.72 -20.57
N ARG A 79 20.17 6.85 -21.29
CA ARG A 79 19.47 8.10 -20.94
C ARG A 79 17.96 7.91 -20.98
N ALA A 80 17.44 7.35 -22.09
CA ALA A 80 16.02 7.04 -22.20
C ALA A 80 15.55 6.08 -21.11
N TYR A 81 16.35 5.07 -20.77
CA TYR A 81 16.06 4.15 -19.66
C TYR A 81 15.95 4.90 -18.32
N GLN A 82 16.91 5.78 -18.00
CA GLN A 82 16.92 6.58 -16.77
C GLN A 82 15.72 7.53 -16.67
N GLU A 83 15.39 8.22 -17.78
CA GLU A 83 14.23 9.12 -17.85
C GLU A 83 12.90 8.40 -17.67
N ASN A 84 12.83 7.11 -18.01
CA ASN A 84 11.63 6.28 -17.86
C ASN A 84 11.62 5.46 -16.54
N LEU A 85 12.54 5.72 -15.60
CA LEU A 85 12.48 5.09 -14.28
C LEU A 85 11.39 5.71 -13.43
N GLU A 86 10.34 4.93 -13.17
CA GLU A 86 9.27 5.31 -12.25
C GLU A 86 9.68 4.94 -10.83
N TYR A 87 9.99 5.93 -9.99
CA TYR A 87 10.24 5.71 -8.57
C TYR A 87 9.01 6.06 -7.75
N VAL A 88 8.76 5.22 -6.76
CA VAL A 88 7.69 5.40 -5.80
C VAL A 88 8.22 5.25 -4.38
N VAL A 89 7.50 5.82 -3.44
CA VAL A 89 7.66 5.53 -2.02
C VAL A 89 6.44 4.79 -1.52
N ILE A 90 6.65 3.67 -0.84
CA ILE A 90 5.55 2.88 -0.25
C ILE A 90 5.11 3.56 1.03
N VAL A 91 3.80 3.78 1.16
CA VAL A 91 3.23 4.45 2.33
C VAL A 91 3.52 3.59 3.57
N PRO A 92 4.11 4.17 4.65
CA PRO A 92 4.38 3.44 5.88
C PRO A 92 3.12 2.86 6.49
N ARG A 93 3.29 1.75 7.21
CA ARG A 93 2.21 1.02 7.85
C ARG A 93 2.15 1.32 9.33
N LEU A 94 0.97 1.17 9.91
CA LEU A 94 0.79 1.19 11.36
C LEU A 94 1.63 0.06 11.97
N PRO A 95 2.21 0.27 13.17
CA PRO A 95 3.08 -0.70 13.82
C PRO A 95 2.46 -2.10 13.95
N GLN A 96 1.14 -2.16 14.17
CA GLN A 96 0.38 -3.42 14.22
C GLN A 96 0.45 -4.25 12.94
N ASN A 97 0.69 -3.63 11.77
CA ASN A 97 0.75 -4.30 10.47
C ASN A 97 2.19 -4.45 9.93
N SER A 98 3.17 -3.77 10.53
CA SER A 98 4.55 -3.71 10.02
C SER A 98 5.39 -4.97 10.28
N HIS A 99 4.95 -5.85 11.19
CA HIS A 99 5.70 -7.05 11.60
C HIS A 99 4.92 -8.37 11.46
N ILE A 100 3.70 -8.30 10.92
CA ILE A 100 2.87 -9.47 10.72
C ILE A 100 3.11 -9.97 9.28
N THR A 101 3.26 -11.27 9.10
CA THR A 101 3.19 -11.88 7.78
C THR A 101 1.73 -11.91 7.33
N PHE A 102 1.42 -11.30 6.19
CA PHE A 102 0.09 -11.48 5.61
C PHE A 102 -0.07 -12.92 5.12
N THR A 103 -1.28 -13.43 5.17
CA THR A 103 -1.60 -14.79 4.70
C THR A 103 -1.99 -14.80 3.23
N ASP A 104 -2.41 -13.66 2.70
CA ASP A 104 -2.88 -13.55 1.32
C ASP A 104 -2.69 -12.13 0.77
N THR A 105 -2.62 -12.02 -0.56
CA THR A 105 -2.48 -10.73 -1.25
C THR A 105 -3.15 -10.75 -2.61
N ILE A 106 -3.68 -9.59 -3.00
CA ILE A 106 -4.27 -9.37 -4.30
C ILE A 106 -3.55 -8.18 -4.91
N VAL A 107 -2.84 -8.43 -6.00
CA VAL A 107 -2.07 -7.40 -6.71
C VAL A 107 -2.92 -6.81 -7.81
N PHE A 108 -2.79 -5.49 -8.01
CA PHE A 108 -3.38 -4.78 -9.12
C PHE A 108 -2.31 -4.32 -10.10
N SER A 109 -2.67 -4.34 -11.37
CA SER A 109 -1.78 -4.01 -12.48
C SER A 109 -2.54 -3.27 -13.56
N VAL A 110 -1.85 -2.45 -14.36
CA VAL A 110 -2.39 -1.90 -15.60
C VAL A 110 -1.35 -2.07 -16.71
N LYS A 111 -1.66 -2.89 -17.72
CA LYS A 111 -0.78 -3.14 -18.87
C LYS A 111 0.60 -3.66 -18.42
N GLY A 112 0.60 -4.54 -17.43
CA GLY A 112 1.77 -5.11 -16.77
C GLY A 112 2.43 -4.21 -15.72
N LYS A 113 2.04 -2.93 -15.61
CA LYS A 113 2.63 -2.00 -14.63
C LYS A 113 1.97 -2.16 -13.26
N PRO A 114 2.74 -2.17 -12.16
CA PRO A 114 2.20 -2.34 -10.81
C PRO A 114 1.35 -1.15 -10.37
N GLY A 115 0.17 -1.48 -9.87
CA GLY A 115 -0.81 -0.59 -9.30
C GLY A 115 -1.65 0.21 -10.29
N ILE A 116 -2.72 0.78 -9.75
CA ILE A 116 -3.62 1.71 -10.44
C ILE A 116 -3.66 3.03 -9.70
N TYR A 117 -3.59 4.15 -10.44
CA TYR A 117 -3.76 5.47 -9.85
C TYR A 117 -5.19 5.67 -9.36
N LEU A 118 -5.36 6.22 -8.15
CA LEU A 118 -6.70 6.41 -7.57
C LEU A 118 -7.59 7.32 -8.44
N HIS A 119 -7.01 8.31 -9.12
CA HIS A 119 -7.77 9.18 -10.01
C HIS A 119 -8.21 8.53 -11.34
N LYS A 120 -7.68 7.35 -11.67
CA LYS A 120 -7.99 6.61 -12.90
C LYS A 120 -8.88 5.39 -12.70
N LEU A 121 -9.25 5.07 -11.45
CA LEU A 121 -10.02 3.88 -11.09
C LEU A 121 -11.22 3.63 -11.99
N ASP A 122 -12.03 4.66 -12.24
CA ASP A 122 -13.28 4.54 -13.04
C ASP A 122 -13.04 4.49 -14.56
N THR A 123 -11.82 4.76 -15.03
CA THR A 123 -11.50 4.95 -16.46
C THR A 123 -10.55 3.88 -17.02
N VAL A 124 -9.82 3.18 -16.16
CA VAL A 124 -8.77 2.24 -16.55
C VAL A 124 -9.15 0.83 -16.09
N ARG A 125 -9.05 -0.11 -17.02
CA ARG A 125 -9.22 -1.54 -16.77
C ARG A 125 -7.90 -2.14 -16.28
N ILE A 126 -7.93 -2.84 -15.16
CA ILE A 126 -6.76 -3.55 -14.62
C ILE A 126 -6.50 -4.85 -15.39
N ASP A 127 -5.30 -5.42 -15.24
CA ASP A 127 -5.00 -6.73 -15.79
C ASP A 127 -5.77 -7.83 -15.04
N HIS A 128 -6.24 -8.84 -15.79
CA HIS A 128 -7.12 -9.92 -15.28
C HIS A 128 -8.34 -9.41 -14.48
N PRO A 129 -9.15 -8.51 -15.07
CA PRO A 129 -10.17 -7.76 -14.34
C PRO A 129 -11.33 -8.63 -13.87
N ASP A 130 -11.61 -9.71 -14.60
CA ASP A 130 -12.75 -10.61 -14.37
C ASP A 130 -12.40 -11.79 -13.43
N ASP A 131 -11.17 -11.84 -12.90
CA ASP A 131 -10.74 -12.88 -11.95
C ASP A 131 -11.56 -12.84 -10.65
N PRO A 132 -12.20 -13.93 -10.23
CA PRO A 132 -12.98 -13.96 -9.00
C PRO A 132 -12.05 -14.10 -7.79
N VAL A 133 -11.90 -13.02 -7.02
CA VAL A 133 -10.84 -12.86 -6.02
C VAL A 133 -11.06 -13.68 -4.74
N PHE A 134 -12.31 -13.93 -4.36
CA PHE A 134 -12.67 -14.58 -3.10
C PHE A 134 -13.22 -16.00 -3.27
N LYS A 135 -13.27 -16.52 -4.51
CA LYS A 135 -13.93 -17.77 -4.85
C LYS A 135 -13.42 -18.95 -4.04
N ASP A 136 -12.11 -19.10 -3.98
CA ASP A 136 -11.46 -20.27 -3.35
C ASP A 136 -11.47 -20.18 -1.81
N ARG A 137 -11.81 -19.02 -1.24
CA ARG A 137 -11.88 -18.81 0.22
C ARG A 137 -13.25 -19.11 0.81
N GLY A 138 -14.30 -19.16 -0.02
CA GLY A 138 -15.68 -19.34 0.44
C GLY A 138 -16.20 -18.20 1.34
N TRP A 139 -15.53 -17.05 1.35
CA TRP A 139 -15.93 -15.91 2.18
C TRP A 139 -17.19 -15.27 1.61
N LYS A 140 -18.13 -14.90 2.50
CA LYS A 140 -19.32 -14.13 2.12
C LYS A 140 -19.10 -12.63 2.27
N ARG A 141 -18.35 -12.24 3.30
CA ARG A 141 -17.98 -10.86 3.62
C ARG A 141 -16.60 -10.85 4.23
N THR A 142 -15.88 -9.75 4.01
CA THR A 142 -14.60 -9.46 4.64
C THR A 142 -14.54 -7.99 5.02
N ARG A 143 -13.42 -7.55 5.58
CA ARG A 143 -13.24 -6.17 6.05
C ARG A 143 -12.04 -5.56 5.38
N VAL A 144 -12.20 -4.31 4.95
CA VAL A 144 -11.09 -3.47 4.51
C VAL A 144 -10.79 -2.46 5.60
N GLU A 145 -9.53 -2.34 5.94
CA GLU A 145 -8.98 -1.36 6.87
C GLU A 145 -7.93 -0.54 6.12
N ILE A 146 -8.14 0.77 6.03
CA ILE A 146 -7.14 1.64 5.42
C ILE A 146 -6.11 1.97 6.49
N ASP A 147 -4.85 1.77 6.15
CA ASP A 147 -3.71 2.03 7.01
C ASP A 147 -2.97 3.25 6.47
N TRP A 148 -2.91 4.32 7.27
CA TRP A 148 -2.23 5.56 6.93
C TRP A 148 -1.41 6.09 8.11
N PRO A 149 -0.15 6.53 7.91
CA PRO A 149 0.73 6.94 9.01
C PRO A 149 0.13 8.02 9.90
N GLY A 150 0.07 7.76 11.21
CA GLY A 150 -0.44 8.72 12.18
C GLY A 150 -1.97 8.83 12.26
N VAL A 151 -2.72 8.04 11.51
CA VAL A 151 -4.19 7.98 11.63
C VAL A 151 -4.56 6.79 12.51
N GLU A 152 -4.93 7.05 13.76
CA GLU A 152 -5.13 6.01 14.80
C GLU A 152 -6.34 5.10 14.54
N ARG A 153 -7.40 5.62 13.92
CA ARG A 153 -8.58 4.85 13.51
C ARG A 153 -9.12 5.42 12.22
N ILE A 154 -8.97 4.66 11.13
CA ILE A 154 -9.71 4.93 9.90
C ILE A 154 -11.10 4.29 10.07
N GLY A 155 -11.96 4.96 10.84
CA GLY A 155 -13.30 4.52 11.20
C GLY A 155 -14.19 4.26 9.99
N ARG A 156 -14.23 3.00 9.62
CA ARG A 156 -15.38 2.10 9.52
C ARG A 156 -14.74 0.91 8.85
N LEU A 157 -14.66 -0.21 9.55
CA LEU A 157 -14.37 -1.48 8.90
C LEU A 157 -15.39 -1.60 7.76
N SER A 158 -14.93 -1.34 6.54
CA SER A 158 -15.83 -1.36 5.40
C SER A 158 -16.05 -2.82 5.09
N ASN A 159 -17.29 -3.26 5.25
CA ASN A 159 -17.65 -4.61 4.89
C ASN A 159 -17.55 -4.72 3.37
N LEU A 160 -16.51 -5.37 2.89
CA LEU A 160 -16.37 -5.73 1.48
C LEU A 160 -17.17 -7.02 1.27
N PRO A 161 -18.27 -6.99 0.49
CA PRO A 161 -18.96 -8.21 0.14
C PRO A 161 -18.02 -9.06 -0.72
N CYS A 162 -17.87 -10.34 -0.39
CA CYS A 162 -17.06 -11.26 -1.18
C CYS A 162 -17.89 -11.96 -2.25
N SER A 163 -19.20 -12.12 -1.99
CA SER A 163 -20.16 -12.81 -2.85
C SER A 163 -21.50 -12.07 -2.94
N PRO A 164 -21.60 -10.96 -3.71
CA PRO A 164 -22.83 -10.21 -3.88
C PRO A 164 -23.84 -10.99 -4.73
N GLY A 165 -24.70 -11.77 -4.07
CA GLY A 165 -25.89 -12.39 -4.68
C GLY A 165 -25.61 -13.53 -5.68
N GLN A 166 -25.07 -13.21 -6.86
CA GLN A 166 -24.94 -14.11 -8.01
C GLN A 166 -23.50 -14.50 -8.39
N GLY A 167 -22.49 -14.00 -7.67
CA GLY A 167 -21.10 -14.29 -7.98
C GLY A 167 -20.14 -13.76 -6.93
N PHE A 168 -18.84 -13.93 -7.18
CA PHE A 168 -17.77 -13.38 -6.36
C PHE A 168 -17.31 -12.04 -6.91
N TYR A 169 -16.83 -11.15 -6.05
CA TYR A 169 -16.17 -9.91 -6.50
C TYR A 169 -15.02 -10.26 -7.45
N THR A 170 -15.04 -9.60 -8.60
CA THR A 170 -13.96 -9.61 -9.58
C THR A 170 -12.80 -8.74 -9.12
N ARG A 171 -11.61 -8.96 -9.68
CA ARG A 171 -10.42 -8.16 -9.34
C ARG A 171 -10.64 -6.67 -9.58
N GLN A 172 -11.32 -6.31 -10.67
CA GLN A 172 -11.66 -4.91 -10.97
C GLN A 172 -12.59 -4.32 -9.92
N GLU A 173 -13.63 -5.05 -9.51
CA GLU A 173 -14.58 -4.57 -8.49
C GLU A 173 -13.89 -4.38 -7.13
N VAL A 174 -12.99 -5.28 -6.74
CA VAL A 174 -12.18 -5.12 -5.52
C VAL A 174 -11.32 -3.86 -5.61
N ALA A 175 -10.61 -3.66 -6.72
CA ALA A 175 -9.76 -2.49 -6.92
C ALA A 175 -10.55 -1.18 -6.88
N LEU A 176 -11.72 -1.13 -7.52
CA LEU A 176 -12.62 0.02 -7.52
C LEU A 176 -13.13 0.34 -6.12
N GLU A 177 -13.62 -0.67 -5.40
CA GLU A 177 -14.22 -0.49 -4.07
C GLU A 177 -13.17 -0.03 -3.06
N VAL A 178 -12.03 -0.73 -2.99
CA VAL A 178 -10.93 -0.36 -2.10
C VAL A 178 -10.36 1.01 -2.47
N GLY A 179 -10.12 1.24 -3.76
CA GLY A 179 -9.56 2.49 -4.25
C GLY A 179 -10.47 3.69 -3.99
N ARG A 180 -11.80 3.54 -4.09
CA ARG A 180 -12.77 4.57 -3.74
C ARG A 180 -12.70 4.92 -2.26
N GLN A 181 -12.65 3.93 -1.38
CA GLN A 181 -12.53 4.16 0.07
C GLN A 181 -11.22 4.89 0.42
N VAL A 182 -10.09 4.52 -0.20
CA VAL A 182 -8.81 5.24 -0.03
C VAL A 182 -8.93 6.68 -0.55
N ARG A 183 -9.51 6.88 -1.73
CA ARG A 183 -9.71 8.22 -2.31
C ARG A 183 -10.56 9.10 -1.39
N GLU A 184 -11.64 8.57 -0.81
CA GLU A 184 -12.50 9.29 0.13
C GLU A 184 -11.72 9.76 1.37
N VAL A 185 -10.82 8.93 1.90
CA VAL A 185 -9.94 9.29 3.02
C VAL A 185 -8.99 10.45 2.65
N LEU A 186 -8.50 10.48 1.42
CA LEU A 186 -7.56 11.50 0.93
C LEU A 186 -8.23 12.80 0.47
N LEU A 187 -9.55 12.84 0.29
CA LEU A 187 -10.24 14.05 -0.17
C LEU A 187 -10.22 15.14 0.92
N PRO A 188 -10.06 16.43 0.54
CA PRO A 188 -10.18 17.52 1.49
C PRO A 188 -11.51 17.50 2.25
N HIS A 189 -11.49 17.84 3.53
CA HIS A 189 -12.67 17.95 4.41
C HIS A 189 -13.41 16.66 4.78
N THR A 190 -12.99 15.49 4.31
CA THR A 190 -13.57 14.19 4.73
C THR A 190 -13.04 13.75 6.10
N VAL A 191 -11.75 13.95 6.35
CA VAL A 191 -11.05 13.56 7.59
C VAL A 191 -11.66 14.24 8.84
N VAL A 192 -12.23 15.44 8.69
CA VAL A 192 -12.83 16.20 9.81
C VAL A 192 -14.30 15.84 10.03
N LYS A 193 -15.01 15.36 9.01
CA LYS A 193 -16.47 15.12 9.06
C LYS A 193 -16.87 13.64 9.19
N HIS A 194 -15.99 12.70 8.85
CA HIS A 194 -16.34 11.28 8.78
C HIS A 194 -15.33 10.45 9.54
N ASN A 195 -15.74 9.89 10.70
CA ASN A 195 -15.22 8.71 11.42
C ASN A 195 -13.69 8.48 11.55
N TYR A 196 -12.84 9.35 11.05
CA TYR A 196 -11.41 9.22 10.99
C TYR A 196 -10.84 10.05 12.13
N SER A 197 -10.03 9.42 12.99
CA SER A 197 -9.31 10.15 14.03
C SER A 197 -8.40 11.20 13.39
N CYS A 198 -8.22 12.35 14.04
CA CYS A 198 -7.20 13.32 13.64
C CYS A 198 -5.84 12.63 13.45
N GLN A 199 -5.12 13.00 12.40
CA GLN A 199 -3.78 12.47 12.19
C GLN A 199 -2.83 13.06 13.25
N ALA A 200 -2.23 12.22 14.08
CA ALA A 200 -1.22 12.60 15.05
C ALA A 200 0.13 12.80 14.34
N LEU A 201 0.53 14.05 14.11
CA LEU A 201 1.77 14.38 13.41
C LEU A 201 2.98 14.48 14.36
N ASN A 202 4.10 13.90 13.93
CA ASN A 202 5.41 13.92 14.58
C ASN A 202 6.52 14.02 13.51
N LYS A 203 7.79 14.07 13.94
CA LYS A 203 8.93 14.20 13.01
C LYS A 203 9.01 13.09 11.95
N ARG A 204 8.51 11.89 12.25
CA ARG A 204 8.59 10.71 11.37
C ARG A 204 7.47 10.66 10.33
N ASN A 205 6.29 11.19 10.66
CA ASN A 205 5.11 11.08 9.79
C ASN A 205 4.65 12.39 9.15
N ARG A 206 5.32 13.51 9.42
CA ARG A 206 4.98 14.82 8.83
C ARG A 206 4.98 14.82 7.30
N LEU A 207 5.85 14.02 6.68
CA LEU A 207 5.90 13.85 5.21
C LEU A 207 4.66 13.12 4.66
N TRP A 208 3.94 12.41 5.53
CA TRP A 208 2.72 11.66 5.21
C TRP A 208 1.46 12.39 5.68
N ASP A 209 1.55 13.69 5.97
CA ASP A 209 0.40 14.50 6.33
C ASP A 209 -0.64 14.42 5.23
N ILE A 210 -1.77 13.79 5.54
CA ILE A 210 -2.82 13.45 4.57
C ILE A 210 -3.37 14.69 3.86
N ARG A 211 -3.30 15.85 4.51
CA ARG A 211 -3.77 17.13 3.99
C ARG A 211 -2.91 17.67 2.85
N HIS A 212 -1.67 17.20 2.75
CA HIS A 212 -0.71 17.62 1.72
C HIS A 212 -0.53 16.58 0.61
N ILE A 213 -1.16 15.41 0.72
CA ILE A 213 -1.08 14.37 -0.30
C ILE A 213 -2.23 14.52 -1.29
N ASP A 214 -1.89 14.74 -2.56
CA ASP A 214 -2.86 14.67 -3.65
C ASP A 214 -3.18 13.21 -3.98
N TYR A 215 -4.46 12.80 -3.85
CA TYR A 215 -4.90 11.45 -4.22
C TYR A 215 -4.55 11.08 -5.68
N ARG A 216 -4.33 12.07 -6.56
CA ARG A 216 -3.95 11.83 -7.95
C ARG A 216 -2.57 11.20 -8.09
N SER A 217 -1.64 11.46 -7.17
CA SER A 217 -0.29 10.86 -7.16
C SER A 217 -0.22 9.54 -6.40
N VAL A 218 -1.32 9.09 -5.80
CA VAL A 218 -1.38 7.82 -5.06
C VAL A 218 -1.78 6.68 -5.99
N ARG A 219 -1.01 5.59 -5.91
CA ARG A 219 -1.26 4.32 -6.58
C ARG A 219 -1.73 3.28 -5.57
N LEU A 220 -2.74 2.50 -5.92
CA LEU A 220 -3.16 1.29 -5.22
C LEU A 220 -2.45 0.10 -5.86
N LEU A 221 -1.44 -0.45 -5.20
CA LEU A 221 -0.64 -1.58 -5.70
C LEU A 221 -1.34 -2.93 -5.49
N GLY A 222 -2.12 -3.04 -4.42
CA GLY A 222 -2.77 -4.28 -4.02
C GLY A 222 -3.45 -4.16 -2.66
N ILE A 223 -3.88 -5.29 -2.12
CA ILE A 223 -4.35 -5.43 -0.74
C ILE A 223 -3.74 -6.69 -0.11
N ASN A 224 -3.31 -6.58 1.15
CA ASN A 224 -2.74 -7.68 1.93
C ASN A 224 -3.71 -8.07 3.06
N TYR A 225 -3.88 -9.38 3.30
CA TYR A 225 -4.75 -9.89 4.35
C TYR A 225 -3.96 -10.33 5.59
N TYR A 226 -4.20 -9.64 6.71
CA TYR A 226 -3.63 -9.96 8.01
C TYR A 226 -4.71 -10.54 8.94
N GLN A 227 -5.73 -9.72 9.16
CA GLN A 227 -6.99 -10.03 9.85
C GLN A 227 -8.13 -9.26 9.16
N ASN A 228 -7.79 -8.06 8.67
CA ASN A 228 -8.52 -7.30 7.68
C ASN A 228 -7.66 -7.19 6.40
N TRP A 229 -8.29 -6.85 5.28
CA TRP A 229 -7.60 -6.44 4.06
C TRP A 229 -7.09 -5.04 4.22
N VAL A 230 -5.80 -4.83 3.93
CA VAL A 230 -5.16 -3.55 4.13
C VAL A 230 -4.48 -3.11 2.83
N PRO A 231 -4.89 -1.97 2.23
CA PRO A 231 -4.38 -1.49 0.94
C PRO A 231 -2.88 -1.22 0.94
N VAL A 232 -2.16 -1.71 -0.07
CA VAL A 232 -0.76 -1.35 -0.29
C VAL A 232 -0.74 -0.12 -1.18
N LEU A 233 -0.31 1.01 -0.62
CA LEU A 233 -0.32 2.30 -1.29
C LEU A 233 1.10 2.76 -1.61
N ALA A 234 1.26 3.38 -2.76
CA ALA A 234 2.50 4.00 -3.19
C ALA A 234 2.25 5.44 -3.66
N ILE A 235 3.22 6.32 -3.45
CA ILE A 235 3.18 7.70 -3.94
C ILE A 235 4.34 7.88 -4.91
N ASP A 236 4.08 8.50 -6.06
CA ASP A 236 5.14 8.88 -6.98
C ASP A 236 6.13 9.81 -6.26
N ASP A 237 7.41 9.48 -6.34
CA ASP A 237 8.44 10.21 -5.61
C ASP A 237 8.63 11.62 -6.20
N PRO A 238 8.27 12.70 -5.46
CA PRO A 238 8.33 14.06 -5.97
C PRO A 238 9.77 14.53 -6.25
N ASP A 239 10.78 13.97 -5.58
CA ASP A 239 12.16 14.42 -5.72
C ASP A 239 12.73 14.06 -7.10
N ASN A 240 12.18 13.04 -7.78
CA ASN A 240 12.53 12.72 -9.15
C ASN A 240 11.86 13.60 -10.20
N ALA A 241 10.74 14.24 -9.88
CA ALA A 241 10.12 15.21 -10.78
C ALA A 241 10.95 16.50 -10.93
N ILE A 242 11.83 16.78 -9.95
CA ILE A 242 12.71 17.95 -9.94
C ILE A 242 13.97 17.71 -10.81
N GLY A 243 14.44 16.46 -10.93
CA GLY A 243 15.60 16.11 -11.77
C GLY A 243 15.33 16.13 -13.28
N ALA A 244 14.07 16.14 -13.72
CA ALA A 244 13.68 16.18 -15.13
C ALA A 244 13.30 17.60 -15.63
N ARG A 245 13.50 18.63 -14.80
CA ARG A 245 13.15 20.04 -15.10
C ARG A 245 14.34 21.01 -15.01
N LEU A 246 15.56 20.51 -14.90
CA LEU A 246 16.81 21.25 -15.01
C LEU A 246 17.61 20.74 -16.21
#